data_AF-A0A3P1W3H5-F1
#
_entry.id   AF-A0A3P1W3H5-F1
#
_cell.length_a   1.000
_cell.length_b   1.000
_cell.length_c   1.000
_cell.angle_alpha   90.00
_cell.angle_beta   90.00
_cell.angle_gamma   90.00
#
_symmetry.space_group_name_H-M   'P 1'
#
loop_
_entity.id
_entity.type
_entity.pdbx_description
1 polymer ?
#
loop_
_entity_poly.entity_id
_entity_poly.type
_entity_poly.pdbx_seq_one_letter_code
_entity_poly.pdbx_strand_id
1 'polypeptide(L)'
;MKKLLILMMLLFSVSVFAEKLTTDGKDNLDKLKGNWDSILASIEKKNNNWYIEYSSGEVGKISKYKSGILVFNLSDEYNKYGNTYFAWDIKYKTLVMVDRNGNILSKEKRVVECIRNQTCN
;
A
#
# COMPACT_ATOMS: atom_id res chain seq x y z
N MET A 1 -35.02 14.34 -28.15
CA MET A 1 -34.19 13.15 -28.42
C MET A 1 -32.69 13.41 -28.33
N LYS A 2 -32.12 14.46 -28.97
CA LYS A 2 -30.67 14.76 -28.88
C LYS A 2 -30.14 15.07 -27.47
N LYS A 3 -30.95 15.73 -26.62
CA LYS A 3 -30.56 16.08 -25.23
C LYS A 3 -30.39 14.87 -24.30
N LEU A 4 -31.14 13.79 -24.53
CA LEU A 4 -31.06 12.56 -23.74
C LEU A 4 -29.81 11.73 -24.11
N LEU A 5 -29.43 11.73 -25.39
CA LEU A 5 -28.21 11.09 -25.89
C LEU A 5 -26.94 11.75 -25.34
N ILE A 6 -26.92 13.08 -25.25
CA ILE A 6 -25.80 13.82 -24.64
C ILE A 6 -25.67 13.48 -23.14
N LEU A 7 -26.79 13.33 -22.43
CA LEU A 7 -26.81 12.94 -21.02
C LEU A 7 -26.30 11.51 -20.81
N MET A 8 -26.67 10.55 -21.69
CA MET A 8 -26.10 9.19 -21.65
C MET A 8 -24.59 9.17 -21.94
N MET A 9 -24.09 9.93 -22.92
CA MET A 9 -22.65 10.02 -23.20
C MET A 9 -21.86 10.61 -22.02
N LEU A 10 -22.43 11.57 -21.30
CA LEU A 10 -21.82 12.11 -20.07
C LEU A 10 -21.77 11.06 -18.95
N LEU A 11 -22.82 10.24 -18.81
CA LEU A 11 -22.88 9.17 -17.80
C LEU A 11 -21.90 8.02 -18.10
N PHE A 12 -21.61 7.69 -19.37
CA PHE A 12 -20.58 6.73 -19.73
C PHE A 12 -19.14 7.27 -19.63
N SER A 13 -18.96 8.58 -19.55
CA SER A 13 -17.63 9.20 -19.46
C SER A 13 -17.03 9.14 -18.05
N VAL A 14 -17.83 8.82 -17.03
CA VAL A 14 -17.37 8.58 -15.66
C VAL A 14 -16.94 7.12 -15.49
N SER A 15 -16.03 6.66 -16.34
CA SER A 15 -15.25 5.48 -16.02
C SER A 15 -14.45 5.84 -14.76
N VAL A 16 -14.76 5.24 -13.61
CA VAL A 16 -13.94 5.39 -12.41
C VAL A 16 -12.60 4.72 -12.72
N PHE A 17 -11.66 5.48 -13.27
CA PHE A 17 -10.32 4.99 -13.53
C PHE A 17 -9.68 4.67 -12.19
N ALA A 18 -9.36 3.39 -11.98
CA ALA A 18 -8.59 2.98 -10.82
C ALA A 18 -7.24 3.70 -10.87
N GLU A 19 -6.92 4.44 -9.80
CA GLU A 19 -5.67 5.19 -9.76
C GLU A 19 -4.49 4.23 -9.78
N LYS A 20 -3.47 4.52 -10.60
CA LYS A 20 -2.28 3.68 -10.74
C LYS A 20 -1.16 4.09 -9.79
N LEU A 21 -0.42 3.09 -9.31
CA LEU A 21 0.83 3.27 -8.58
C LEU A 21 1.81 4.10 -9.41
N THR A 22 2.36 5.14 -8.79
CA THR A 22 3.51 5.89 -9.32
C THR A 22 4.77 5.34 -8.67
N THR A 23 5.69 4.76 -9.46
CA THR A 23 6.91 4.12 -8.94
C THR A 23 8.12 4.42 -9.83
N ASP A 24 9.31 4.44 -9.25
CA ASP A 24 10.60 4.46 -9.94
C ASP A 24 11.10 3.03 -10.28
N GLY A 25 10.26 2.02 -10.03
CA GLY A 25 10.54 0.61 -10.28
C GLY A 25 11.39 -0.07 -9.22
N LYS A 26 11.88 0.66 -8.21
CA LYS A 26 12.63 0.14 -7.06
C LYS A 26 11.69 -0.23 -5.91
N ASP A 27 12.14 -1.11 -5.02
CA ASP A 27 11.32 -1.57 -3.89
C ASP A 27 11.04 -0.46 -2.85
N ASN A 28 11.97 0.50 -2.70
CA ASN A 28 11.87 1.59 -1.72
C ASN A 28 11.62 1.11 -0.27
N LEU A 29 12.12 -0.08 0.10
CA LEU A 29 11.88 -0.69 1.42
C LEU A 29 12.36 0.19 2.58
N ASP A 30 13.49 0.89 2.41
CA ASP A 30 14.00 1.83 3.42
C ASP A 30 13.02 2.98 3.67
N LYS A 31 12.28 3.43 2.65
CA LYS A 31 11.23 4.43 2.81
C LYS A 31 10.01 3.86 3.49
N LEU A 32 9.75 2.56 3.41
CA LEU A 32 8.61 1.90 4.04
C LEU A 32 8.84 1.56 5.52
N LYS A 33 10.09 1.55 5.97
CA LYS A 33 10.47 1.30 7.36
C LYS A 33 9.72 2.22 8.34
N GLY A 34 9.17 1.64 9.41
CA GLY A 34 8.46 2.34 10.49
C GLY A 34 7.04 1.83 10.70
N ASN A 35 6.30 2.55 11.55
CA ASN A 35 4.94 2.19 11.97
C ASN A 35 3.86 2.85 11.09
N TRP A 36 2.78 2.13 10.83
CA TRP A 36 1.67 2.52 9.97
C TRP A 36 0.32 2.33 10.68
N ASP A 37 -0.29 3.42 11.15
CA ASP A 37 -1.50 3.39 12.00
C ASP A 37 -2.72 2.80 11.30
N SER A 38 -2.89 3.10 10.01
CA SER A 38 -4.09 2.70 9.27
C SER A 38 -4.18 1.18 9.04
N ILE A 39 -3.05 0.48 9.12
CA ILE A 39 -2.97 -0.99 9.02
C ILE A 39 -2.50 -1.65 10.32
N LEU A 40 -2.27 -0.86 11.38
CA LEU A 40 -1.78 -1.32 12.69
C LEU A 40 -0.56 -2.26 12.57
N ALA A 41 0.40 -1.89 11.72
CA ALA A 41 1.57 -2.71 11.43
C ALA A 41 2.88 -1.90 11.39
N SER A 42 3.99 -2.57 11.67
CA SER A 42 5.35 -2.06 11.56
C SER A 42 6.10 -2.78 10.44
N ILE A 43 6.91 -2.04 9.69
CA ILE A 43 7.82 -2.59 8.69
C ILE A 43 9.25 -2.38 9.12
N GLU A 44 10.02 -3.46 9.16
CA GLU A 44 11.40 -3.43 9.62
C GLU A 44 12.30 -4.48 8.97
N LYS A 45 13.61 -4.28 9.11
CA LYS A 45 14.65 -5.16 8.60
C LYS A 45 15.26 -5.96 9.75
N LYS A 46 15.08 -7.28 9.74
CA LYS A 46 15.67 -8.24 10.70
C LYS A 46 16.56 -9.23 9.94
N ASN A 47 17.81 -9.41 10.36
CA ASN A 47 18.75 -10.39 9.77
C ASN A 47 18.79 -10.33 8.22
N ASN A 48 18.99 -9.13 7.66
CA ASN A 48 18.98 -8.83 6.22
C ASN A 48 17.68 -9.11 5.45
N ASN A 49 16.62 -9.56 6.12
CA ASN A 49 15.31 -9.77 5.53
C ASN A 49 14.35 -8.67 6.02
N TRP A 50 13.35 -8.37 5.21
CA TRP A 50 12.31 -7.40 5.54
C TRP A 50 11.05 -8.11 5.99
N TYR A 51 10.40 -7.55 7.01
CA TYR A 51 9.19 -8.09 7.60
C TYR A 51 8.17 -6.99 7.84
N ILE A 52 6.91 -7.38 7.77
CA ILE A 52 5.79 -6.62 8.31
C ILE A 52 5.25 -7.37 9.53
N GLU A 53 5.01 -6.66 10.62
CA GLU A 53 4.51 -7.22 11.88
C GLU A 53 3.28 -6.43 12.30
N TYR A 54 2.14 -7.12 12.44
CA TYR A 54 0.90 -6.53 12.90
C TYR A 54 0.90 -6.42 14.43
N SER A 55 0.17 -5.45 14.96
CA SER A 55 0.02 -5.25 16.41
C SER A 55 -0.56 -6.47 17.16
N SER A 56 -1.27 -7.35 16.45
CA SER A 56 -1.79 -8.64 16.94
C SER A 56 -0.73 -9.75 16.99
N GLY A 57 0.48 -9.51 16.47
CA GLY A 57 1.63 -10.42 16.55
C GLY A 57 1.89 -11.24 15.28
N GLU A 58 1.04 -11.15 14.26
CA GLU A 58 1.28 -11.84 12.99
C GLU A 58 2.44 -11.18 12.22
N VAL A 59 3.35 -12.02 11.74
CA VAL A 59 4.53 -11.59 10.99
C VAL A 59 4.46 -12.11 9.56
N GLY A 60 4.68 -11.21 8.60
CA GLY A 60 4.80 -11.52 7.19
C GLY A 60 6.21 -11.21 6.68
N LYS A 61 6.86 -12.19 6.05
CA LYS A 61 8.10 -11.93 5.32
C LYS A 61 7.79 -11.15 4.04
N ILE A 62 8.47 -10.02 3.85
CA ILE A 62 8.32 -9.19 2.65
C ILE A 62 9.24 -9.71 1.55
N SER A 63 8.70 -9.86 0.36
CA SER A 63 9.41 -10.25 -0.85
C SER A 63 9.07 -9.34 -2.02
N LYS A 64 9.94 -9.30 -3.03
CA LYS A 64 9.68 -8.57 -4.27
C LYS A 64 8.70 -9.36 -5.14
N TYR A 65 7.64 -8.70 -5.62
CA TYR A 65 6.71 -9.30 -6.59
C TYR A 65 7.06 -8.89 -8.02
N LYS A 66 7.08 -7.58 -8.28
CA LYS A 66 7.53 -7.01 -9.56
C LYS A 66 8.12 -5.63 -9.33
N SER A 67 8.55 -4.95 -10.39
CA SER A 67 9.13 -3.60 -10.30
C SER A 67 8.21 -2.66 -9.51
N GLY A 68 8.73 -2.09 -8.41
CA GLY A 68 7.98 -1.21 -7.52
C GLY A 68 6.98 -1.87 -6.56
N ILE A 69 6.64 -3.15 -6.73
CA ILE A 69 5.59 -3.82 -5.94
C ILE A 69 6.17 -4.95 -5.12
N LEU A 70 5.84 -4.90 -3.82
CA LEU A 70 6.19 -5.87 -2.81
C LEU A 70 4.99 -6.76 -2.50
N VAL A 71 5.29 -7.92 -1.93
CA VAL A 71 4.29 -8.88 -1.47
C VAL A 71 4.70 -9.43 -0.12
N PHE A 72 3.72 -9.64 0.75
CA PHE A 72 3.87 -10.48 1.92
C PHE A 72 2.65 -11.40 2.04
N ASN A 73 2.84 -12.43 2.86
CA ASN A 73 1.79 -13.30 3.30
C ASN A 73 1.95 -13.46 4.81
N LEU A 74 0.85 -13.41 5.56
CA LEU A 74 0.87 -13.65 7.00
C LEU A 74 1.02 -15.15 7.21
N SER A 75 2.17 -15.57 7.72
CA SER A 75 2.49 -16.98 7.86
C SER A 75 1.57 -17.62 8.88
N ASP A 76 0.64 -18.43 8.40
CA ASP A 76 -0.04 -19.47 9.18
C ASP A 76 -0.08 -20.73 8.30
N GLU A 77 -0.08 -21.91 8.93
CA GLU A 77 -0.04 -23.24 8.28
C GLU A 77 -1.19 -23.45 7.27
N TYR A 78 -2.21 -22.59 7.34
CA TYR A 78 -3.43 -22.63 6.54
C TYR A 78 -3.58 -21.51 5.51
N ASN A 79 -2.57 -20.64 5.33
CA ASN A 79 -2.52 -19.64 4.26
C ASN A 79 -3.84 -18.85 4.08
N LYS A 80 -4.47 -18.47 5.20
CA LYS A 80 -5.90 -18.13 5.28
C LYS A 80 -6.30 -16.84 4.55
N TYR A 81 -5.34 -15.95 4.29
CA TYR A 81 -5.60 -14.58 3.80
C TYR A 81 -5.00 -14.27 2.42
N GLY A 82 -4.19 -15.16 1.85
CA GLY A 82 -3.57 -14.98 0.55
C GLY A 82 -2.52 -13.85 0.48
N ASN A 83 -2.07 -13.57 -0.74
CA ASN A 83 -1.01 -12.58 -0.98
C ASN A 83 -1.53 -11.15 -0.86
N THR A 84 -0.83 -10.35 -0.06
CA THR A 84 -1.08 -8.91 0.05
C THR A 84 0.00 -8.13 -0.68
N TYR A 85 -0.39 -7.20 -1.54
CA TYR A 85 0.53 -6.40 -2.36
C TYR A 85 0.53 -4.94 -1.92
N PHE A 86 1.73 -4.36 -1.86
CA PHE A 86 1.92 -3.00 -1.39
C PHE A 86 3.16 -2.38 -2.03
N ALA A 87 3.27 -1.06 -1.95
CA ALA A 87 4.37 -0.32 -2.54
C ALA A 87 4.58 1.03 -1.84
N TRP A 88 5.75 1.62 -2.05
CA TRP A 88 5.93 3.06 -1.84
C TRP A 88 5.50 3.82 -3.09
N ASP A 89 4.47 4.63 -2.99
CA ASP A 89 4.08 5.51 -4.07
C ASP A 89 4.89 6.81 -4.05
N ILE A 90 5.60 7.12 -5.14
CA ILE A 90 6.49 8.29 -5.19
C ILE A 90 5.74 9.62 -5.32
N LYS A 91 4.51 9.60 -5.87
CA LYS A 91 3.65 10.79 -6.02
C LYS A 91 3.10 11.19 -4.65
N TYR A 92 2.59 10.22 -3.90
CA TYR A 92 1.98 10.45 -2.59
C TYR A 92 2.97 10.41 -1.43
N LYS A 93 4.18 9.87 -1.65
CA LYS A 93 5.20 9.68 -0.63
C LYS A 93 4.64 8.91 0.57
N THR A 94 3.94 7.81 0.30
CA THR A 94 3.33 6.97 1.32
C THR A 94 3.26 5.50 0.90
N LEU A 95 3.00 4.61 1.87
CA LEU A 95 2.66 3.22 1.60
C LEU A 95 1.27 3.16 1.00
N VAL A 96 1.15 2.43 -0.10
CA VAL A 96 -0.14 2.14 -0.73
C VAL A 96 -0.34 0.63 -0.80
N MET A 97 -1.57 0.20 -0.51
CA MET A 97 -2.01 -1.15 -0.84
C MET A 97 -2.44 -1.14 -2.30
N VAL A 98 -2.06 -2.18 -3.03
CA VAL A 98 -2.31 -2.27 -4.47
C VAL A 98 -2.89 -3.64 -4.84
N ASP A 99 -3.58 -3.70 -5.96
CA ASP A 99 -3.90 -4.98 -6.59
C ASP A 99 -2.71 -5.51 -7.42
N ARG A 100 -2.87 -6.70 -8.00
CA ARG A 100 -1.85 -7.34 -8.86
C ARG A 100 -1.50 -6.51 -10.10
N ASN A 101 -2.39 -5.62 -10.53
CA ASN A 101 -2.25 -4.75 -11.68
C ASN A 101 -1.65 -3.37 -11.32
N GLY A 102 -1.29 -3.15 -10.05
CA GLY A 102 -0.77 -1.88 -9.55
C GLY A 102 -1.82 -0.78 -9.48
N ASN A 103 -3.11 -1.13 -9.42
CA ASN A 103 -4.15 -0.17 -9.05
C ASN A 103 -4.06 0.06 -7.54
N ILE A 104 -4.08 1.32 -7.12
CA ILE A 104 -4.09 1.72 -5.72
C ILE A 104 -5.47 1.39 -5.14
N LEU A 105 -5.47 0.59 -4.06
CA LEU A 105 -6.65 0.23 -3.29
C LEU A 105 -6.83 1.18 -2.10
N SER A 106 -5.73 1.53 -1.44
CA SER A 106 -5.72 2.43 -0.29
C SER A 106 -4.36 3.12 -0.13
N LYS A 107 -4.37 4.25 0.59
CA LYS A 107 -3.19 5.06 0.91
C LYS A 107 -3.07 5.10 2.42
N GLU A 108 -1.97 4.57 2.94
CA GLU A 108 -1.81 4.38 4.37
C GLU A 108 -1.22 5.60 5.04
N LYS A 109 -1.56 5.80 6.32
CA LYS A 109 -1.03 6.88 7.14
C LYS A 109 0.10 6.34 8.00
N ARG A 110 1.26 6.98 7.88
CA ARG A 110 2.41 6.70 8.75
C ARG A 110 2.15 7.27 10.15
N VAL A 111 2.58 6.55 11.17
CA VAL A 111 2.71 7.11 12.53
C VAL A 111 3.75 8.22 12.49
N VAL A 112 3.33 9.45 12.78
CA VAL A 112 4.27 10.52 13.07
C VAL A 112 4.33 10.68 14.59
N GLU A 113 5.41 10.21 15.21
CA GLU A 113 5.58 10.22 16.69
C GLU A 113 5.38 11.62 17.31
N CYS A 114 5.59 12.68 16.53
CA CYS A 114 5.41 14.05 17.00
C CYS A 114 3.97 14.41 17.39
N ILE A 115 2.94 13.71 16.87
CA ILE A 115 1.55 13.98 17.24
C ILE A 115 1.25 13.50 18.67
N ARG A 116 2.00 12.51 19.17
CA ARG A 116 1.82 11.97 20.53
C ARG A 116 2.61 12.72 21.58
N ASN A 117 3.77 13.29 21.22
CA ASN A 117 4.72 13.90 22.15
C ASN A 117 4.90 15.43 22.02
N GLN A 118 4.15 16.11 21.13
CA GLN A 118 4.17 17.57 20.93
C GLN A 118 5.55 18.21 20.64
N THR A 119 6.56 17.42 20.29
CA THR A 119 7.88 17.93 19.92
C THR A 119 8.16 17.65 18.45
N CYS A 120 8.11 18.72 17.65
CA CYS A 120 8.73 18.78 16.33
C CYS A 120 9.94 19.71 16.46
N ASN A 121 11.16 19.19 16.29
CA ASN A 121 12.33 20.02 16.03
C ASN A 121 12.41 20.35 14.54
#